data_AF-A0A6B4JJJ9-F1
#
_entry.id   AF-A0A6B4JJJ9-F1
#
_cell.length_a   1.000
_cell.length_b   1.000
_cell.length_c   1.000
_cell.angle_alpha   90.00
_cell.angle_beta   90.00
_cell.angle_gamma   90.00
#
_symmetry.space_group_name_H-M   'P 1'
#
loop_
_entity.id
_entity.type
_entity.pdbx_description
1 polymer ?
#
loop_
_entity_poly.entity_id
_entity_poly.type
_entity_poly.pdbx_seq_one_letter_code
_entity_poly.pdbx_strand_id
1 'polypeptide(L)'
;MCNNEDNIKNPTTSDKNKFNNLNKDTKYCIAIVIFSLSLLVSAIIISNSIQKLKYSFNDGFNIISSDISNLPYSLSTSSSNLVKEPTDILQHTLSIQDAATYLGIASDELWKVVNDPESKIPHFQVGQSRCFFTKEGLDKWLEGSYTLNFDTK
;
A
#
# COMPACT_ATOMS: atom_id res chain seq x y z
N MET A 1 -50.17 -51.16 -36.45
CA MET A 1 -48.81 -50.71 -36.85
C MET A 1 -48.99 -49.44 -37.65
N CYS A 2 -48.65 -48.28 -37.09
CA CYS A 2 -48.63 -47.01 -37.80
C CYS A 2 -47.25 -46.38 -37.58
N ASN A 3 -46.59 -46.07 -38.70
CA ASN A 3 -45.30 -45.41 -38.77
C ASN A 3 -45.48 -43.92 -38.48
N ASN A 4 -44.70 -43.37 -37.56
CA ASN A 4 -44.44 -41.93 -37.47
C ASN A 4 -42.93 -41.73 -37.56
N GLU A 5 -42.46 -41.40 -38.75
CA GLU A 5 -41.16 -40.78 -38.96
C GLU A 5 -41.32 -39.29 -38.63
N ASP A 6 -40.97 -38.92 -37.40
CA ASP A 6 -40.79 -37.52 -37.02
C ASP A 6 -39.57 -36.96 -37.76
N ASN A 7 -39.83 -36.34 -38.90
CA ASN A 7 -38.86 -35.56 -39.67
C ASN A 7 -38.42 -34.34 -38.85
N ILE A 8 -37.39 -34.52 -38.04
CA ILE A 8 -36.58 -33.43 -37.51
C ILE A 8 -35.93 -32.75 -38.70
N LYS A 9 -36.51 -31.62 -39.14
CA LYS A 9 -35.88 -30.70 -40.10
C LYS A 9 -34.57 -30.21 -39.49
N ASN A 10 -33.47 -30.86 -39.85
CA ASN A 10 -32.14 -30.30 -39.67
C ASN A 10 -32.10 -28.91 -40.33
N PRO A 11 -31.51 -27.89 -39.69
CA PRO A 11 -31.35 -26.58 -40.31
C PRO A 11 -30.51 -26.77 -41.56
N THR A 12 -31.15 -26.55 -42.70
CA THR A 12 -30.53 -26.65 -44.01
C THR A 12 -29.30 -25.75 -44.04
N THR A 13 -28.24 -26.25 -44.66
CA THR A 13 -26.92 -25.64 -44.92
C THR A 13 -26.97 -24.31 -45.71
N SER A 14 -28.14 -23.70 -45.86
CA SER A 14 -28.41 -22.50 -46.66
C SER A 14 -27.91 -21.21 -45.99
N ASP A 15 -28.00 -21.07 -44.66
CA ASP A 15 -27.65 -19.82 -43.99
C ASP A 15 -26.14 -19.52 -43.96
N LYS A 16 -25.29 -20.56 -43.97
CA LYS A 16 -23.81 -20.39 -44.00
C LYS A 16 -23.31 -19.81 -45.33
N ASN A 17 -24.05 -20.00 -46.42
CA ASN A 17 -23.68 -19.47 -47.74
C ASN A 17 -24.11 -18.01 -47.94
N LYS A 18 -25.03 -17.50 -47.12
CA LYS A 18 -25.57 -16.14 -47.27
C LYS A 18 -24.57 -15.06 -46.85
N PHE A 19 -23.86 -15.28 -45.75
CA PHE A 19 -22.83 -14.34 -45.26
C PHE A 19 -21.61 -14.23 -46.18
N ASN A 20 -21.21 -15.34 -46.79
CA ASN A 20 -20.05 -15.37 -47.68
C ASN A 20 -20.30 -14.63 -48.99
N ASN A 21 -21.56 -14.56 -49.43
CA ASN A 21 -21.99 -13.89 -50.66
C ASN A 21 -22.31 -12.39 -50.48
N LEU A 22 -22.08 -11.80 -49.30
CA LEU A 22 -22.25 -10.35 -49.08
C LEU A 22 -21.10 -9.53 -49.67
N ASN A 23 -21.43 -8.30 -50.10
CA ASN A 23 -20.45 -7.27 -50.45
C ASN A 23 -19.49 -7.00 -49.27
N LYS A 24 -18.23 -6.71 -49.59
CA LYS A 24 -17.15 -6.39 -48.65
C LYS A 24 -17.54 -5.27 -47.69
N ASP A 25 -18.20 -4.21 -48.18
CA ASP A 25 -18.60 -3.06 -47.36
C ASP A 25 -19.67 -3.45 -46.33
N THR A 26 -20.62 -4.30 -46.74
CA THR A 26 -21.68 -4.80 -45.84
C THR A 26 -21.11 -5.71 -44.74
N LYS A 27 -20.07 -6.50 -45.05
CA LYS A 27 -19.36 -7.32 -44.06
C LYS A 27 -18.67 -6.45 -43.00
N TYR A 28 -18.04 -5.34 -43.39
CA TYR A 28 -17.45 -4.40 -42.43
C TYR A 28 -18.49 -3.71 -41.57
N CYS A 29 -19.61 -3.27 -42.13
CA CYS A 29 -20.71 -2.70 -41.35
C CYS A 29 -21.22 -3.66 -40.27
N ILE A 30 -21.42 -4.93 -40.64
CA ILE A 30 -21.87 -5.96 -39.68
C ILE A 30 -20.80 -6.19 -38.60
N ALA A 31 -19.51 -6.24 -38.96
CA ALA A 31 -18.43 -6.41 -38.01
C ALA A 31 -18.36 -5.26 -36.99
N ILE A 32 -18.54 -4.02 -37.43
CA ILE A 32 -18.54 -2.83 -36.56
C ILE A 32 -19.72 -2.90 -35.57
N VAL A 33 -20.91 -3.28 -36.05
CA VAL A 33 -22.09 -3.43 -35.19
C VAL A 33 -21.86 -4.52 -34.13
N ILE A 34 -21.34 -5.68 -34.53
CA ILE A 34 -21.02 -6.77 -33.59
C ILE A 34 -19.97 -6.32 -32.58
N PHE A 35 -18.91 -5.64 -33.03
CA PHE A 35 -17.86 -5.13 -32.16
C PHE A 35 -18.40 -4.13 -31.13
N SER A 36 -19.27 -3.22 -31.54
CA SER A 36 -19.92 -2.27 -30.64
C SER A 36 -20.81 -2.96 -29.60
N LEU A 37 -21.50 -4.04 -29.98
CA LEU A 37 -22.33 -4.82 -29.08
C LEU A 37 -21.47 -5.59 -28.06
N SER A 38 -20.32 -6.12 -28.48
CA SER A 38 -19.35 -6.74 -27.58
C SER A 38 -18.82 -5.74 -26.54
N LEU A 39 -18.48 -4.52 -26.97
CA LEU A 39 -18.04 -3.47 -26.05
C LEU A 39 -19.12 -3.09 -25.03
N LEU A 40 -20.39 -3.04 -25.45
CA LEU A 40 -21.50 -2.74 -24.55
C LEU A 40 -21.67 -3.82 -23.46
N VAL A 41 -21.61 -5.10 -23.85
CA VAL A 41 -21.69 -6.22 -22.90
C VAL A 41 -20.50 -6.20 -21.93
N SER A 42 -19.29 -5.94 -22.43
CA SER A 42 -18.10 -5.80 -21.59
C SER A 42 -18.25 -4.65 -20.59
N ALA A 43 -18.76 -3.50 -21.00
CA ALA A 43 -18.96 -2.35 -20.13
C ALA A 43 -19.94 -2.66 -18.98
N ILE A 44 -21.01 -3.41 -19.25
CA ILE A 44 -21.97 -3.83 -18.22
C ILE A 44 -21.30 -4.74 -17.18
N ILE A 45 -20.51 -5.72 -17.64
CA ILE A 45 -19.79 -6.65 -16.75
C ILE A 45 -18.75 -5.90 -15.90
N ILE A 46 -17.97 -5.00 -16.51
CA ILE A 46 -16.99 -4.15 -15.82
C ILE A 46 -17.68 -3.25 -14.78
N SER A 47 -18.79 -2.61 -15.13
CA SER A 47 -19.54 -1.72 -14.22
C SER A 47 -20.00 -2.46 -12.96
N ASN A 48 -20.62 -3.63 -13.12
CA ASN A 48 -21.07 -4.44 -11.99
C ASN A 48 -19.90 -4.91 -11.13
N SER A 49 -18.76 -5.22 -11.76
CA SER A 49 -17.54 -5.65 -11.06
C SER A 49 -16.92 -4.51 -10.24
N ILE A 50 -16.85 -3.30 -10.81
CA ILE A 50 -16.34 -2.09 -10.13
C ILE A 50 -17.25 -1.69 -8.97
N GLN A 51 -18.57 -1.79 -9.12
CA GLN A 51 -19.49 -1.51 -8.01
C GLN A 51 -19.28 -2.48 -6.84
N LYS A 52 -19.17 -3.78 -7.12
CA LYS A 52 -18.89 -4.80 -6.10
C LYS A 52 -17.54 -4.56 -5.41
N LEU A 53 -16.53 -4.16 -6.19
CA LEU A 53 -15.22 -3.78 -5.70
C LEU A 53 -15.25 -2.52 -4.82
N LYS A 54 -16.07 -1.52 -5.19
CA LYS A 54 -16.27 -0.30 -4.40
C LYS A 54 -16.86 -0.59 -3.03
N TYR A 55 -17.88 -1.43 -2.93
CA TYR A 55 -18.44 -1.84 -1.64
C TYR A 55 -17.39 -2.58 -0.80
N SER A 56 -16.70 -3.56 -1.39
CA SER A 56 -15.67 -4.35 -0.69
C SER A 56 -14.48 -3.52 -0.20
N PHE A 57 -14.01 -2.55 -1.00
CA PHE A 57 -12.94 -1.66 -0.56
C PHE A 57 -13.42 -0.65 0.47
N ASN A 58 -14.60 -0.05 0.29
CA ASN A 58 -15.10 0.93 1.24
C ASN A 58 -15.29 0.30 2.62
N ASP A 59 -15.82 -0.91 2.69
CA ASP A 59 -15.99 -1.63 3.96
C ASP A 59 -14.63 -1.99 4.58
N GLY A 60 -13.70 -2.55 3.80
CA GLY A 60 -12.34 -2.86 4.29
C GLY A 60 -11.56 -1.62 4.75
N PHE A 61 -11.67 -0.51 4.03
CA PHE A 61 -10.97 0.74 4.36
C PHE A 61 -11.61 1.45 5.55
N ASN A 62 -12.94 1.38 5.72
CA ASN A 62 -13.62 1.92 6.91
C ASN A 62 -13.21 1.17 8.18
N ILE A 63 -13.04 -0.15 8.11
CA ILE A 63 -12.54 -0.97 9.23
C ILE A 63 -11.09 -0.58 9.57
N ILE A 64 -10.21 -0.51 8.57
CA ILE A 64 -8.81 -0.09 8.77
C ILE A 64 -8.74 1.36 9.30
N SER A 65 -9.57 2.26 8.79
CA SER A 65 -9.64 3.64 9.27
C SER A 65 -10.11 3.71 10.72
N SER A 66 -11.09 2.88 11.10
CA SER A 66 -11.53 2.75 12.49
C SER A 66 -10.40 2.24 13.38
N ASP A 67 -9.70 1.18 12.97
CA ASP A 67 -8.60 0.58 13.72
C ASP A 67 -7.40 1.53 13.87
N ILE A 68 -7.07 2.31 12.84
CA ILE A 68 -6.03 3.34 12.90
C ILE A 68 -6.47 4.55 13.73
N SER A 69 -7.73 4.99 13.61
CA SER A 69 -8.24 6.11 14.41
C SER A 69 -8.31 5.81 15.90
N ASN A 70 -8.51 4.53 16.25
CA ASN A 70 -8.52 4.05 17.63
C ASN A 70 -7.14 3.57 18.09
N LEU A 71 -6.13 3.55 17.21
CA LEU A 71 -4.76 3.31 17.63
C LEU A 71 -4.33 4.53 18.46
N PRO A 72 -3.87 4.35 19.71
CA PRO A 72 -3.34 5.45 20.48
C PRO A 72 -2.12 6.01 19.73
N TYR A 73 -2.27 7.19 19.13
CA TYR A 73 -1.14 7.99 18.68
C TYR A 73 -0.37 8.43 19.94
N SER A 74 0.45 7.54 20.48
CA SER A 74 1.40 7.88 21.52
C SER A 74 2.59 8.59 20.88
N LEU A 75 2.46 9.89 20.72
CA LEU A 75 3.62 10.79 20.66
C LEU A 75 3.64 11.54 21.99
N SER A 76 4.17 10.88 23.02
CA SER A 76 4.32 11.46 24.35
C SER A 76 5.50 12.42 24.38
N THR A 77 5.33 13.61 23.80
CA THR A 77 6.21 14.75 24.08
C THR A 77 5.77 15.42 25.39
N SER A 78 6.56 15.20 26.44
CA SER A 78 6.68 15.94 27.72
C SER A 78 5.42 16.27 28.54
N SER A 79 5.29 15.64 29.70
CA SER A 79 4.93 16.35 30.94
C SER A 79 5.50 15.63 32.16
N SER A 80 6.14 16.43 33.01
CA SER A 80 6.76 16.07 34.28
C SER A 80 5.79 15.43 35.28
N ASN A 81 6.34 14.48 36.05
CA ASN A 81 5.87 13.91 37.32
C ASN A 81 4.83 12.78 37.29
N LEU A 82 5.35 11.60 37.69
CA LEU A 82 4.74 10.52 38.47
C LEU A 82 3.77 9.53 37.79
N VAL A 83 4.04 8.26 38.14
CA VAL A 83 3.31 7.01 37.90
C VAL A 83 3.56 6.34 36.54
N LYS A 84 4.61 5.51 36.53
CA LYS A 84 4.81 4.38 35.61
C LYS A 84 3.83 3.26 35.99
N GLU A 85 2.99 2.83 35.05
CA GLU A 85 2.51 1.45 34.99
C GLU A 85 2.35 1.01 33.52
N PRO A 86 2.36 -0.30 33.23
CA PRO A 86 3.40 -0.90 32.41
C PRO A 86 2.87 -1.15 31.01
N THR A 87 3.63 -0.73 30.01
CA THR A 87 3.43 -1.25 28.66
C THR A 87 4.81 -1.49 28.07
N ASP A 88 5.32 -2.70 28.31
CA ASP A 88 6.45 -3.31 27.61
C ASP A 88 6.09 -3.59 26.14
N ILE A 89 5.54 -2.59 25.43
CA ILE A 89 5.65 -2.55 23.98
C ILE A 89 6.88 -1.67 23.74
N LEU A 90 8.00 -2.37 23.58
CA LEU A 90 9.32 -1.81 23.38
C LEU A 90 9.33 -0.75 22.26
N GLN A 91 9.12 0.51 22.63
CA GLN A 91 9.33 1.66 21.78
C GLN A 91 10.85 1.85 21.65
N HIS A 92 11.47 1.03 20.79
CA HIS A 92 12.89 1.10 20.49
C HIS A 92 13.26 2.32 19.65
N THR A 93 12.28 3.13 19.23
CA THR A 93 12.46 4.29 18.34
C THR A 93 12.23 5.60 19.11
N LEU A 94 13.19 6.51 19.00
CA LEU A 94 13.25 7.83 19.62
C LEU A 94 13.14 8.90 18.53
N SER A 95 12.39 9.97 18.78
CA SER A 95 12.44 11.18 17.96
C SER A 95 13.76 11.93 18.20
N ILE A 96 14.08 12.93 17.38
CA ILE A 96 15.28 13.76 17.61
C ILE A 96 15.29 14.46 18.97
N GLN A 97 14.13 14.84 19.50
CA GLN A 97 14.04 15.46 20.82
C GLN A 97 14.35 14.44 21.93
N ASP A 98 13.81 13.23 21.81
CA ASP A 98 14.00 12.17 22.79
C ASP A 98 15.42 11.61 22.73
N ALA A 99 16.00 11.49 21.53
CA ALA A 99 17.38 11.11 21.32
C ALA A 99 18.36 12.17 21.87
N ALA A 100 18.08 13.45 21.67
CA ALA A 100 18.89 14.53 22.25
C ALA A 100 18.86 14.49 23.78
N THR A 101 17.67 14.26 24.35
CA THR A 101 17.47 14.09 25.79
C THR A 101 18.21 12.85 26.31
N TYR A 102 18.18 11.75 25.55
CA TYR A 102 18.89 10.52 25.88
C TYR A 102 20.42 10.71 25.90
N LEU A 103 20.95 11.47 24.94
CA LEU A 103 22.37 11.78 24.83
C LEU A 103 22.81 12.92 25.76
N GLY A 104 21.86 13.61 26.41
CA GLY A 104 22.15 14.75 27.29
C GLY A 104 22.62 16.01 26.55
N ILE A 105 22.29 16.14 25.26
CA ILE A 105 22.68 17.29 24.41
C ILE A 105 21.46 18.07 23.94
N ALA A 106 21.68 19.29 23.45
CA ALA A 106 20.61 20.08 22.87
C ALA A 106 20.20 19.51 21.49
N SER A 107 18.92 19.62 21.13
CA SER A 107 18.39 19.01 19.91
C SER A 107 18.94 19.64 18.62
N ASP A 108 19.32 20.91 18.66
CA ASP A 108 20.01 21.61 17.58
C ASP A 108 21.45 21.09 17.40
N GLU A 109 22.12 20.73 18.50
CA GLU A 109 23.44 20.07 18.45
C GLU A 109 23.32 18.67 17.86
N LEU A 110 22.31 17.90 18.26
CA LEU A 110 22.06 16.59 17.66
C LEU A 110 21.76 16.71 16.15
N TRP A 111 21.04 17.76 15.71
CA TRP A 111 20.84 18.02 14.28
C TRP A 111 22.14 18.29 13.53
N LYS A 112 23.10 19.00 14.14
CA LYS A 112 24.42 19.22 13.54
C LYS A 112 25.17 17.89 13.39
N VAL A 113 25.11 17.05 14.42
CA VAL A 113 25.72 15.71 14.45
C VAL A 113 25.11 14.78 13.38
N VAL A 114 23.79 14.84 13.18
CA VAL A 114 23.10 14.06 12.12
C VAL A 114 23.48 14.52 10.71
N ASN A 115 23.65 15.83 10.53
CA ASN A 115 24.03 16.41 9.25
C ASN A 115 25.54 16.34 8.97
N ASP A 116 26.34 15.96 9.97
CA ASP A 116 27.77 15.80 9.84
C ASP A 116 28.10 14.40 9.24
N PRO A 117 28.72 14.34 8.05
CA PRO A 117 29.07 13.07 7.42
C PRO A 117 30.11 12.26 8.22
N GLU A 118 30.88 12.88 9.12
CA GLU A 118 31.89 12.17 9.94
C GLU A 118 31.31 11.52 11.20
N SER A 119 30.16 11.99 11.69
CA SER A 119 29.57 11.53 12.94
C SER A 119 29.09 10.07 12.91
N LYS A 120 28.65 9.59 11.73
CA LYS A 120 28.10 8.23 11.52
C LYS A 120 27.03 7.82 12.54
N ILE A 121 26.30 8.78 13.10
CA ILE A 121 25.25 8.49 14.08
C ILE A 121 24.14 7.68 13.40
N PRO A 122 23.73 6.52 13.96
CA PRO A 122 22.71 5.68 13.36
C PRO A 122 21.34 6.33 13.49
N HIS A 123 20.81 6.77 12.36
CA HIS A 123 19.49 7.38 12.25
C HIS A 123 18.79 6.87 10.99
N PHE A 124 17.48 6.98 10.96
CA PHE A 124 16.68 6.75 9.76
C PHE A 124 15.75 7.92 9.53
N GLN A 125 15.67 8.35 8.26
CA GLN A 125 14.86 9.48 7.85
C GLN A 125 13.52 8.99 7.32
N VAL A 126 12.43 9.59 7.81
CA VAL A 126 11.07 9.31 7.32
C VAL A 126 10.52 10.59 6.72
N GLY A 127 10.37 10.59 5.39
CA GLY A 127 10.04 11.80 4.63
C GLY A 127 11.23 12.77 4.54
N GLN A 128 10.96 14.06 4.39
CA GLN A 128 12.00 15.05 4.09
C GLN A 128 12.61 15.71 5.35
N SER A 129 11.97 15.62 6.52
CA SER A 129 12.33 16.48 7.66
C SER A 129 12.28 15.80 9.03
N ARG A 130 12.05 14.49 9.09
CA ARG A 130 11.94 13.77 10.37
C ARG A 130 13.01 12.69 10.45
N CYS A 131 13.87 12.83 11.45
CA CYS A 131 14.88 11.85 11.79
C CYS A 131 14.46 11.09 13.05
N PHE A 132 14.62 9.79 12.99
CA PHE A 132 14.34 8.86 14.08
C PHE A 132 15.58 8.04 14.38
N PHE A 133 15.71 7.65 15.64
CA PHE A 133 16.86 6.94 16.18
C PHE A 133 16.38 5.69 16.87
N THR A 134 17.15 4.61 16.83
CA THR A 134 16.89 3.48 17.71
C THR A 134 17.74 3.59 18.96
N LYS A 135 17.18 3.25 20.12
CA LYS A 135 17.95 3.27 21.38
C LYS A 135 19.19 2.36 21.29
N GLU A 136 19.02 1.16 20.75
CA GLU A 136 20.13 0.22 20.52
C GLU A 136 21.21 0.79 19.58
N GLY A 137 20.81 1.54 18.55
CA GLY A 137 21.74 2.21 17.64
C GLY A 137 22.57 3.26 18.37
N LEU A 138 21.92 4.10 19.18
CA LEU A 138 22.62 5.10 20.00
C LEU A 138 23.55 4.44 21.02
N ASP A 139 23.14 3.35 21.66
CA ASP A 139 23.96 2.62 22.63
C ASP A 139 25.23 2.07 21.99
N LYS A 140 25.13 1.44 20.81
CA LYS A 140 26.29 0.94 20.05
C LYS A 140 27.20 2.06 19.56
N TRP A 141 26.62 3.20 19.16
CA TRP A 141 27.38 4.37 18.73
C TRP A 141 28.19 4.96 19.89
N LEU A 142 27.56 5.08 21.07
CA LEU A 142 28.24 5.49 22.29
C LEU A 142 29.34 4.49 22.66
N GLU A 143 29.05 3.19 22.68
CA GLU A 143 30.04 2.14 22.99
C GLU A 143 31.24 2.19 22.03
N GLY A 144 31.01 2.36 20.74
CA GLY A 144 32.06 2.56 19.73
C GLY A 144 32.91 3.80 19.99
N SER A 145 32.30 4.91 20.44
CA SER A 145 33.02 6.15 20.78
C SER A 145 33.91 6.03 22.03
N TYR A 146 33.58 5.15 22.98
CA TYR A 146 34.41 4.90 24.17
C TYR A 146 35.64 4.02 23.88
N THR A 147 35.62 3.20 22.82
CA THR A 147 36.76 2.34 22.46
C THR A 147 37.94 3.07 21.83
N LEU A 148 37.80 4.36 21.47
CA LEU A 148 38.86 5.16 20.85
C LEU A 148 39.68 6.03 21.82
N ASN A 149 39.43 5.99 23.14
CA ASN A 149 40.09 6.89 24.10
C ASN A 149 40.68 6.19 25.34
N PHE A 150 41.27 5.00 25.17
CA PHE A 150 42.21 4.45 26.16
C PHE A 150 43.54 4.09 25.52
N ASP A 151 44.17 5.06 24.86
CA ASP A 151 45.63 5.07 24.71
C ASP A 151 46.18 6.08 25.73
N THR A 152 46.20 5.66 26.99
CA THR A 152 46.93 6.36 28.06
C THR A 152 48.41 6.25 27.77
N LYS A 153 49.01 7.36 27.33
CA LYS A 153 50.46 7.56 27.33
C LYS A 153 50.98 7.89 28.73
#